data_AF-A0A2N8LAE6-F1
#
_entry.id   AF-A0A2N8LAE6-F1
#
_cell.length_a   1.000
_cell.length_b   1.000
_cell.length_c   1.000
_cell.angle_alpha   90.00
_cell.angle_beta   90.00
_cell.angle_gamma   90.00
#
_symmetry.space_group_name_H-M   'P 1'
#
loop_
_entity.id
_entity.type
_entity.pdbx_description
1 polymer ?
#
loop_
_entity_poly.entity_id
_entity_poly.type
_entity_poly.pdbx_seq_one_letter_code
_entity_poly.pdbx_strand_id
1 'polypeptide(L)'
;MLQTFLFIKNDPYIIVGEITVLILVIGFFYIQKGLKTSDSEPYLYSTLIVFKDTNTKPADYPQLDKLSTWTYRENLGGYYGQTKQNPNDIRKIIYESYQLDKSQVDIRNIRYNWFSLNS
;
A
#
# COMPACT_ATOMS: atom_id res chain seq x y z
N MET A 1 -9.18 -17.65 -54.00
CA MET A 1 -8.97 -17.15 -52.63
C MET A 1 -8.67 -15.66 -52.69
N LEU A 2 -9.69 -14.81 -52.44
CA LEU A 2 -9.68 -13.41 -51.97
C LEU A 2 -10.97 -12.72 -52.47
N GLN A 3 -12.12 -13.17 -51.97
CA GLN A 3 -13.39 -12.43 -52.10
C GLN A 3 -14.07 -12.40 -50.74
N THR A 4 -13.31 -12.00 -49.73
CA THR A 4 -13.82 -11.88 -48.38
C THR A 4 -13.41 -10.51 -47.87
N PHE A 5 -14.41 -9.76 -47.41
CA PHE A 5 -14.30 -8.53 -46.61
C PHE A 5 -14.16 -7.18 -47.32
N LEU A 6 -15.00 -6.91 -48.32
CA LEU A 6 -15.38 -5.52 -48.59
C LEU A 6 -16.89 -5.38 -48.80
N PHE A 7 -17.66 -5.85 -47.81
CA PHE A 7 -19.05 -5.42 -47.63
C PHE A 7 -19.05 -4.06 -46.92
N ILE A 8 -18.59 -3.02 -47.61
CA ILE A 8 -18.83 -1.65 -47.18
C ILE A 8 -20.28 -1.36 -47.53
N LYS A 9 -21.18 -1.64 -46.58
CA LYS A 9 -22.54 -1.10 -46.60
C LYS A 9 -22.40 0.42 -46.46
N ASN A 10 -22.95 1.15 -47.43
CA ASN A 10 -23.00 2.61 -47.51
C ASN A 10 -23.90 3.23 -46.41
N ASP A 11 -23.67 2.90 -45.14
CA ASP A 11 -24.32 3.55 -44.01
C ASP A 11 -23.26 4.30 -43.18
N PRO A 12 -23.23 5.64 -43.20
CA PRO A 12 -22.23 6.43 -42.50
C PRO A 12 -22.25 6.16 -40.98
N TYR A 13 -23.39 5.72 -40.43
CA TYR A 13 -23.55 5.35 -39.03
C TYR A 13 -22.77 4.09 -38.63
N ILE A 14 -22.56 3.14 -39.56
CA ILE A 14 -21.78 1.91 -39.30
C ILE A 14 -20.29 2.26 -39.21
N ILE A 15 -19.81 3.10 -40.13
CA ILE A 15 -18.41 3.55 -40.19
C ILE A 15 -18.05 4.37 -38.94
N VAL A 16 -18.92 5.29 -38.51
CA VAL A 16 -18.71 6.11 -37.31
C VAL A 16 -18.74 5.25 -36.04
N GLY A 17 -19.61 4.22 -36.00
CA GLY A 17 -19.67 3.27 -34.89
C GLY A 17 -18.38 2.46 -34.72
N GLU A 18 -17.86 1.90 -35.81
CA GLU A 18 -16.63 1.10 -35.81
C GLU A 18 -15.40 1.92 -35.40
N ILE A 19 -15.27 3.15 -35.90
CA ILE A 19 -14.16 4.05 -35.53
C ILE A 19 -14.22 4.42 -34.04
N THR A 20 -15.42 4.68 -33.51
CA THR A 20 -15.61 5.05 -32.10
C THR A 20 -15.20 3.91 -31.15
N VAL A 21 -15.56 2.67 -31.49
CA VAL A 21 -15.17 1.48 -30.72
C VAL A 21 -13.64 1.31 -30.74
N LEU A 22 -13.00 1.53 -31.88
CA LEU A 22 -11.55 1.40 -32.03
C LEU A 22 -10.79 2.43 -31.17
N ILE A 23 -11.27 3.68 -31.11
CA ILE A 23 -10.71 4.73 -30.25
C ILE A 23 -10.88 4.37 -28.76
N LEU A 24 -12.04 3.84 -28.36
CA LEU A 24 -12.30 3.41 -26.98
C LEU A 24 -11.36 2.26 -26.55
N VAL A 25 -11.13 1.29 -27.43
CA VAL A 25 -10.22 0.17 -27.16
C VAL A 25 -8.78 0.66 -27.00
N ILE A 26 -8.30 1.54 -27.90
CA ILE A 26 -6.95 2.12 -27.80
C ILE A 26 -6.81 2.93 -26.51
N GLY A 27 -7.81 3.76 -26.16
CA GLY A 27 -7.84 4.53 -24.92
C GLY A 27 -7.78 3.64 -23.68
N PHE A 28 -8.52 2.52 -23.66
CA PHE A 28 -8.49 1.55 -22.58
C PHE A 28 -7.12 0.89 -22.43
N PHE A 29 -6.47 0.51 -23.53
CA PHE A 29 -5.10 -0.03 -23.50
C PHE A 29 -4.06 1.00 -23.04
N TYR A 30 -4.24 2.28 -23.41
CA TYR A 30 -3.37 3.36 -22.97
C TYR A 30 -3.49 3.61 -21.46
N ILE A 31 -4.71 3.63 -20.92
CA ILE A 31 -4.97 3.73 -19.48
C ILE A 31 -4.38 2.52 -18.73
N GLN A 32 -4.60 1.30 -19.23
CA GLN A 32 -4.04 0.06 -18.66
C GLN A 32 -2.51 0.07 -18.64
N LYS A 33 -1.85 0.63 -19.66
CA LYS A 33 -0.38 0.78 -19.69
C LYS A 33 0.10 1.91 -18.76
N GLY A 34 -0.60 3.03 -18.70
CA GLY A 34 -0.28 4.14 -17.78
C GLY A 34 -0.37 3.75 -16.30
N LEU A 35 -1.33 2.90 -15.94
CA LEU A 35 -1.49 2.38 -14.58
C LEU A 35 -0.38 1.39 -14.14
N LYS A 36 0.42 0.86 -15.08
CA LYS A 36 1.50 -0.09 -14.79
C LYS A 36 2.85 0.56 -14.51
N THR A 37 2.96 1.90 -14.54
CA THR A 37 4.23 2.61 -14.34
C THR A 37 4.23 3.40 -13.03
N SER A 38 4.22 2.66 -11.93
CA SER A 38 4.86 3.13 -10.71
C SER A 38 5.49 1.93 -10.02
N ASP A 39 6.61 1.45 -10.57
CA ASP A 39 7.62 0.67 -9.83
C ASP A 39 8.30 1.57 -8.77
N SER A 40 7.50 2.34 -8.04
CA SER A 40 7.96 2.99 -6.81
C SER A 40 8.12 1.88 -5.79
N GLU A 41 9.34 1.65 -5.33
CA GLU A 41 9.61 0.79 -4.19
C GLU A 41 8.57 1.07 -3.09
N PRO A 42 8.00 0.02 -2.46
CA PRO A 42 6.94 0.20 -1.49
C PRO A 42 7.46 1.13 -0.38
N TYR A 43 6.81 2.28 -0.20
CA TYR A 43 7.21 3.27 0.78
C TYR A 43 7.30 2.61 2.16
N LEU A 44 8.51 2.54 2.70
CA LEU A 44 8.76 1.97 4.02
C LEU A 44 8.51 3.04 5.07
N TYR A 45 7.58 2.74 5.97
CA TYR A 45 7.31 3.55 7.14
C TYR A 45 8.22 3.09 8.28
N SER A 46 8.95 4.04 8.85
CA SER A 46 9.63 3.83 10.13
C SER A 46 8.59 3.90 11.24
N THR A 47 8.29 2.75 11.84
CA THR A 47 7.20 2.59 12.81
C THR A 47 7.77 2.35 14.20
N LEU A 48 7.25 3.09 15.18
CA LEU A 48 7.52 2.89 16.60
C LEU A 48 6.26 2.39 17.29
N ILE A 49 6.39 1.33 18.07
CA ILE A 49 5.34 0.79 18.93
C ILE A 49 5.78 0.95 20.38
N VAL A 50 5.02 1.73 21.14
CA VAL A 50 5.24 1.92 22.57
C VAL A 50 4.08 1.27 23.32
N PHE A 51 4.39 0.19 24.04
CA PHE A 51 3.46 -0.41 24.99
C PHE A 51 3.57 0.33 26.32
N LYS A 52 2.44 0.60 26.98
CA LYS A 52 2.45 1.14 28.35
C LYS A 52 2.79 0.08 29.39
N ASP A 53 2.43 -1.18 29.12
CA ASP A 53 2.87 -2.32 29.92
C ASP A 53 4.28 -2.73 29.49
N THR A 54 5.20 -2.77 30.47
CA THR A 54 6.61 -3.10 30.27
C THR A 54 6.86 -4.56 29.94
N ASN A 55 5.89 -5.45 30.22
CA ASN A 55 6.02 -6.88 29.94
C ASN A 55 5.58 -7.25 28.52
N THR A 56 4.87 -6.35 27.85
CA THR A 56 4.27 -6.60 26.55
C THR A 56 5.24 -6.35 25.41
N LYS A 57 5.26 -7.25 24.42
CA LYS A 57 6.14 -7.20 23.26
C LYS A 57 5.35 -7.33 21.97
N PRO A 58 5.85 -6.81 20.83
CA PRO A 58 5.21 -7.01 19.53
C PRO A 58 5.05 -8.49 19.17
N ALA A 59 5.96 -9.35 19.64
CA ALA A 59 5.92 -10.80 19.42
C ALA A 59 4.70 -11.49 20.06
N ASP A 60 4.10 -10.88 21.09
CA ASP A 60 2.87 -11.39 21.72
C ASP A 60 1.64 -11.20 20.81
N TYR A 61 1.78 -10.36 19.77
CA TYR A 61 0.74 -10.08 18.78
C TYR A 61 1.18 -10.58 17.39
N PRO A 62 0.66 -11.73 16.92
CA PRO A 62 1.03 -12.29 15.62
C PRO A 62 0.84 -11.34 14.44
N GLN A 63 -0.07 -10.37 14.55
CA GLN A 63 -0.27 -9.35 13.52
C GLN A 63 0.83 -8.29 13.51
N LEU A 64 1.46 -7.98 14.64
CA LEU A 64 2.62 -7.07 14.69
C LEU A 64 3.88 -7.80 14.27
N ASP A 65 4.10 -9.01 14.78
CA ASP A 65 5.31 -9.80 14.52
C ASP A 65 5.55 -10.04 13.02
N LYS A 66 4.47 -10.20 12.24
CA LYS A 66 4.53 -10.38 10.78
C LYS A 66 4.87 -9.11 9.99
N LEU A 67 4.75 -7.92 10.58
CA LEU A 67 4.90 -6.65 9.84
C LEU A 67 6.35 -6.22 9.68
N SER A 68 7.19 -6.53 10.66
CA SER A 68 8.60 -6.17 10.68
C SER A 68 9.32 -6.99 11.73
N THR A 69 10.63 -7.16 11.57
CA THR A 69 11.50 -7.50 12.70
C THR A 69 11.56 -6.29 13.62
N TRP A 70 11.08 -6.44 14.86
CA TRP A 70 11.04 -5.38 15.85
C TRP A 70 12.31 -5.38 16.70
N THR A 71 12.91 -4.21 16.88
CA THR A 71 14.06 -4.01 17.76
C THR A 71 13.70 -3.04 18.86
N TYR A 72 13.88 -3.44 20.12
CA TYR A 72 13.67 -2.53 21.24
C TYR A 72 14.76 -1.45 21.26
N ARG A 73 14.34 -0.20 21.44
CA ARG A 73 15.21 0.98 21.48
C ARG A 73 14.92 1.75 22.77
N GLU A 74 15.87 1.73 23.71
CA GLU A 74 15.73 2.38 25.02
C GLU A 74 15.51 3.90 24.89
N ASN A 75 16.26 4.55 24.01
CA ASN A 75 16.12 5.99 23.73
C ASN A 75 14.73 6.39 23.20
N LEU A 76 13.99 5.45 22.61
CA LEU A 76 12.63 5.66 22.10
C LEU A 76 11.55 5.15 23.06
N GLY A 77 11.94 4.41 24.10
CA GLY A 77 11.03 3.73 25.03
C GLY A 77 10.08 2.76 24.33
N GLY A 78 10.52 2.08 23.26
CA GLY A 78 9.64 1.24 22.47
C GLY A 78 10.32 0.40 21.39
N TYR A 79 9.49 -0.32 20.65
CA TYR A 79 9.89 -1.24 19.59
C TYR A 79 9.88 -0.57 18.23
N TYR A 80 11.03 -0.57 17.58
CA TYR A 80 11.26 0.01 16.27
C TYR A 80 11.23 -1.05 15.17
N GLY A 81 10.60 -0.73 14.03
CA GLY A 81 10.59 -1.58 12.84
C GLY A 81 10.30 -0.77 11.58
N GLN A 82 10.66 -1.32 10.42
CA GLN A 82 10.29 -0.76 9.12
C GLN A 82 9.12 -1.56 8.54
N THR A 83 7.98 -0.91 8.38
CA THR A 83 6.75 -1.56 7.90
C THR A 83 6.33 -0.99 6.55
N LYS A 84 5.77 -1.84 5.68
CA LYS A 84 5.15 -1.39 4.42
C LYS A 84 3.77 -0.76 4.64
N GLN A 85 3.15 -1.04 5.79
CA GLN A 85 1.85 -0.49 6.17
C GLN A 85 2.00 0.83 6.93
N ASN A 86 1.02 1.72 6.74
CA ASN A 86 0.95 2.98 7.44
C ASN A 86 0.68 2.72 8.94
N PRO A 87 1.39 3.37 9.87
CA PRO A 87 1.17 3.26 11.32
C PRO A 87 -0.28 3.46 11.77
N ASN A 88 -1.06 4.29 11.07
CA ASN A 88 -2.48 4.47 11.38
C ASN A 88 -3.31 3.22 11.05
N ASP A 89 -2.99 2.52 9.97
CA ASP A 89 -3.66 1.27 9.59
C ASP A 89 -3.28 0.16 10.57
N ILE A 90 -2.00 0.11 10.99
CA ILE A 90 -1.54 -0.82 12.02
C ILE A 90 -2.30 -0.57 13.33
N ARG A 91 -2.48 0.70 13.74
CA ARG A 91 -3.27 1.03 14.93
C ARG A 91 -4.71 0.51 14.84
N LYS A 92 -5.34 0.66 13.67
CA LYS A 92 -6.70 0.16 13.44
C LYS A 92 -6.76 -1.36 13.54
N ILE A 93 -5.84 -2.08 12.90
CA ILE A 93 -5.75 -3.54 12.94
C ILE A 93 -5.62 -4.05 14.38
N ILE A 94 -4.78 -3.38 15.17
CA ILE A 94 -4.53 -3.74 16.58
C ILE A 94 -5.74 -3.48 17.47
N TYR A 95 -6.41 -2.35 17.27
CA TYR A 95 -7.66 -2.06 17.97
C TYR A 95 -8.75 -3.08 17.62
N GLU A 96 -8.92 -3.42 16.34
CA GLU A 96 -9.95 -4.35 15.88
C GLU A 96 -9.69 -5.79 16.36
N SER A 97 -8.42 -6.20 16.43
CA SER A 97 -8.07 -7.59 16.72
C SER A 97 -7.84 -7.87 18.20
N TYR A 98 -7.37 -6.88 18.96
CA TYR A 98 -6.95 -7.06 20.35
C TYR A 98 -7.61 -6.07 21.31
N GLN A 99 -8.46 -5.16 20.82
CA GLN A 99 -9.12 -4.11 21.61
C GLN A 99 -8.13 -3.19 22.36
N LEU A 100 -6.89 -3.09 21.88
CA LEU A 100 -5.88 -2.22 22.44
C LEU A 100 -6.07 -0.80 21.94
N ASP A 101 -6.30 0.12 22.87
CA ASP A 101 -6.49 1.53 22.56
C ASP A 101 -5.18 2.33 22.68
N LYS A 102 -5.26 3.63 22.41
CA LYS A 102 -4.11 4.54 22.53
C LYS A 102 -3.60 4.67 23.97
N SER A 103 -4.43 4.35 24.97
CA SER A 103 -4.02 4.37 26.38
C SER A 103 -3.11 3.19 26.71
N GLN A 104 -3.21 2.08 25.98
CA GLN A 104 -2.40 0.87 26.16
C GLN A 104 -1.22 0.78 25.19
N VAL A 105 -1.42 1.19 23.93
CA VAL A 105 -0.45 1.09 22.84
C VAL A 105 -0.42 2.36 22.00
N ASP A 106 0.76 2.98 21.89
CA ASP A 106 0.99 4.10 20.97
C ASP A 106 1.83 3.64 19.77
N ILE A 107 1.21 3.64 18.59
CA ILE A 107 1.85 3.32 17.31
C ILE A 107 2.01 4.61 16.53
N ARG A 108 3.23 4.95 16.13
CA ARG A 108 3.53 6.22 15.45
C ARG A 108 4.59 6.08 14.37
N ASN A 109 4.45 6.92 13.34
CA ASN A 109 5.48 7.10 12.34
C ASN A 109 6.59 7.98 12.94
N ILE A 110 7.82 7.52 12.81
CA ILE A 110 9.02 8.23 13.24
C ILE A 110 9.87 8.51 12.02
N ARG A 111 9.79 9.74 11.53
CA ARG A 111 10.70 10.24 10.50
C ARG A 111 12.03 10.57 11.16
N TYR A 112 12.92 9.58 11.29
CA TYR A 112 14.24 9.81 11.85
C TYR A 112 15.27 10.14 10.77
N ASN A 113 15.95 11.27 10.98
CA ASN A 113 17.28 11.49 10.43
C ASN A 113 18.24 10.57 11.20
N TRP A 114 19.21 9.98 10.51
CA TRP A 114 20.19 9.00 11.01
C TRP A 114 20.78 9.30 12.41
N PHE A 115 20.90 10.57 12.78
CA PHE A 115 21.42 11.04 14.08
C PHE A 115 20.61 10.56 15.30
N SER A 116 19.29 10.43 15.21
CA SER A 116 18.45 10.06 16.35
C SER A 116 18.37 8.55 16.59
N LEU A 117 18.94 7.73 15.71
CA LEU A 117 19.00 6.27 15.88
C LEU A 117 20.26 5.82 16.64
N ASN A 118 21.29 6.68 16.69
CA ASN A 118 22.63 6.34 17.21
C ASN A 118 23.04 7.13 18.48
N SER A 119 22.21 8.04 19.00
CA SER A 119 22.42 8.70 20.29
C SER A 119 21.60 8.03 21.39
#